data_AF-A0A953IKB0-F1
#
_entry.id   AF-A0A953IKB0-F1
#
_cell.length_a   1.000
_cell.length_b   1.000
_cell.length_c   1.000
_cell.angle_alpha   90.00
_cell.angle_beta   90.00
_cell.angle_gamma   90.00
#
_symmetry.space_group_name_H-M   'P 1'
#
loop_
_entity.id
_entity.type
_entity.pdbx_description
1 polymer ?
#
loop_
_entity_poly.entity_id
_entity_poly.type
_entity_poly.pdbx_seq_one_letter_code
_entity_poly.pdbx_strand_id
1 'polypeptide(L)'
;EPQIAETKEPWGILITGVGGTGVITLGALIGMAAHLDGKGVTALDMTGLAQKFGAVFSHVRIAERPEDIHAVRVAAGEANALIGGDIVVSANPEALAKMKAGFTRAVVNCAATPTAEFIRNPDWQFPLEKMQQTIREATGEGRADFIDANDLATALMGDAIFGNLILLGQAWQQGLVPVSLASMHRAIELNGVAVEANLKAFLWGRRAAHDRAAVERFARPAMVVELPRAQTLDDLVARRTAYLTDYQDAAYAGRYRALVDKVRAAEAPLGSTRLAEAVAKNYFKLLAVKDEYEVARLHADPAFHAKIAATFEGDYTLNFHLAPPLLAKTDPVTGRPLKRAYGPWMLGAFRWLAKLKFLRGGALDVFGKTAERRLERELIAEYERDIAVMLSGLEASNLDAAIALAALPEQIRGFGHIKLRSVEAARKQREALLTELKGAEAPVSKAA
;
A
#
# COMPACT_ATOMS: atom_id res chain seq x y z
N GLU A 1 32.37 -15.81 8.88
CA GLU A 1 32.38 -15.55 7.43
C GLU A 1 31.84 -16.77 6.69
N PRO A 2 31.11 -16.62 5.57
CA PRO A 2 30.60 -17.76 4.81
C PRO A 2 31.71 -18.43 4.01
N GLN A 3 31.51 -19.70 3.66
CA GLN A 3 32.31 -20.34 2.62
C GLN A 3 31.88 -19.76 1.26
N ILE A 4 32.82 -19.13 0.55
CA ILE A 4 32.60 -18.58 -0.78
C ILE A 4 32.55 -19.74 -1.78
N ALA A 5 31.54 -19.78 -2.64
CA ALA A 5 31.41 -20.83 -3.64
C ALA A 5 32.56 -20.79 -4.67
N GLU A 6 33.04 -21.97 -5.05
CA GLU A 6 34.00 -22.11 -6.14
C GLU A 6 33.35 -21.75 -7.49
N THR A 7 34.13 -21.17 -8.40
CA THR A 7 33.67 -20.71 -9.72
C THR A 7 34.38 -21.45 -10.86
N LYS A 8 34.75 -22.72 -10.65
CA LYS A 8 35.30 -23.61 -11.68
C LYS A 8 34.30 -23.83 -12.81
N GLU A 9 33.03 -23.98 -12.45
CA GLU A 9 31.91 -23.83 -13.36
C GLU A 9 31.35 -22.41 -13.22
N PRO A 10 30.85 -21.79 -14.31
CA PRO A 10 30.31 -20.44 -14.24
C PRO A 10 29.12 -20.35 -13.28
N TRP A 11 29.22 -19.50 -12.27
CA TRP A 11 28.18 -19.21 -11.30
C TRP A 11 27.22 -18.15 -11.83
N GLY A 12 25.95 -18.53 -12.03
CA GLY A 12 24.88 -17.65 -12.49
C GLY A 12 24.08 -17.04 -11.34
N ILE A 13 24.05 -15.70 -11.31
CA ILE A 13 23.21 -14.91 -10.41
C ILE A 13 22.16 -14.19 -11.24
N LEU A 14 20.90 -14.39 -10.90
CA LEU A 14 19.80 -13.59 -11.41
C LEU A 14 19.42 -12.55 -10.36
N ILE A 15 19.47 -11.28 -10.72
CA ILE A 15 18.97 -10.18 -9.89
C ILE A 15 17.68 -9.69 -10.51
N THR A 16 16.61 -9.61 -9.74
CA THR A 16 15.30 -9.16 -10.22
C THR A 16 14.86 -7.94 -9.44
N GLY A 17 14.05 -7.09 -10.06
CA GLY A 17 13.41 -5.99 -9.37
C GLY A 17 12.68 -5.06 -10.31
N VAL A 18 12.19 -3.95 -9.76
CA VAL A 18 11.46 -2.95 -10.52
C VAL A 18 12.41 -1.88 -11.03
N GLY A 19 12.18 -1.36 -12.23
CA GLY A 19 12.98 -0.27 -12.81
C GLY A 19 13.10 0.93 -11.88
N GLY A 20 14.33 1.42 -11.69
CA GLY A 20 14.65 2.54 -10.79
C GLY A 20 14.93 2.16 -9.34
N THR A 21 14.89 0.88 -8.97
CA THR A 21 15.15 0.44 -7.57
C THR A 21 16.62 0.12 -7.28
N GLY A 22 17.50 0.04 -8.29
CA GLY A 22 18.92 -0.25 -8.10
C GLY A 22 19.37 -1.67 -8.49
N VAL A 23 18.53 -2.44 -9.21
CA VAL A 23 18.88 -3.78 -9.72
C VAL A 23 20.17 -3.78 -10.54
N ILE A 24 20.31 -2.84 -11.47
CA ILE A 24 21.50 -2.66 -12.31
C ILE A 24 22.73 -2.33 -11.45
N THR A 25 22.54 -1.49 -10.44
CA THR A 25 23.60 -1.12 -9.50
C THR A 25 24.12 -2.32 -8.73
N LEU A 26 23.24 -3.23 -8.27
CA LEU A 26 23.68 -4.47 -7.62
C LEU A 26 24.49 -5.35 -8.58
N GLY A 27 24.04 -5.49 -9.83
CA GLY A 27 24.78 -6.23 -10.86
C GLY A 27 26.18 -5.66 -11.10
N ALA A 28 26.29 -4.33 -11.19
CA ALA A 28 27.56 -3.63 -11.36
C ALA A 28 28.49 -3.77 -10.14
N LEU A 29 27.96 -3.71 -8.91
CA LEU A 29 28.74 -3.92 -7.69
C LEU A 29 29.33 -5.33 -7.62
N ILE A 30 28.50 -6.35 -7.90
CA ILE A 30 28.97 -7.75 -7.96
C ILE A 30 30.01 -7.91 -9.08
N GLY A 31 29.75 -7.31 -10.25
CA GLY A 31 30.68 -7.33 -11.38
C GLY A 31 32.05 -6.74 -11.05
N MET A 32 32.07 -5.55 -10.44
CA MET A 32 33.30 -4.91 -10.00
C MET A 32 34.01 -5.74 -8.92
N ALA A 33 33.28 -6.29 -7.95
CA ALA A 33 33.86 -7.15 -6.92
C ALA A 33 34.51 -8.42 -7.52
N ALA A 34 33.85 -9.06 -8.49
CA ALA A 34 34.40 -10.22 -9.18
C ALA A 34 35.66 -9.85 -9.99
N HIS A 35 35.65 -8.70 -10.66
CA HIS A 35 36.81 -8.20 -11.40
C HIS A 35 38.00 -7.94 -10.46
N LEU A 36 37.77 -7.33 -9.29
CA LEU A 36 38.80 -7.09 -8.28
C LEU A 36 39.39 -8.39 -7.69
N ASP A 37 38.60 -9.46 -7.64
CA ASP A 37 39.06 -10.81 -7.29
C ASP A 37 39.83 -11.51 -8.43
N GLY A 38 40.00 -10.86 -9.60
CA GLY A 38 40.67 -11.43 -10.76
C GLY A 38 39.83 -12.47 -11.53
N LYS A 39 38.52 -12.52 -11.29
CA LYS A 39 37.60 -13.48 -11.91
C LYS A 39 37.10 -13.00 -13.28
N GLY A 40 36.69 -13.95 -14.12
CA GLY A 40 35.87 -13.68 -15.29
C GLY A 40 34.46 -13.26 -14.87
N VAL A 41 33.93 -12.18 -15.46
CA VAL A 41 32.56 -11.74 -15.18
C VAL A 41 31.88 -11.14 -16.40
N THR A 42 30.59 -11.44 -16.55
CA THR A 42 29.71 -10.77 -17.51
C THR A 42 28.43 -10.34 -16.82
N ALA A 43 27.96 -9.12 -17.11
CA ALA A 43 26.67 -8.61 -16.65
C ALA A 43 25.82 -8.22 -17.87
N LEU A 44 24.55 -8.64 -17.89
CA LEU A 44 23.58 -8.25 -18.90
C LEU A 44 22.29 -7.79 -18.22
N ASP A 45 21.99 -6.51 -18.38
CA ASP A 45 20.77 -5.90 -17.86
C ASP A 45 19.67 -5.90 -18.93
N MET A 46 18.50 -6.38 -18.54
CA MET A 46 17.29 -6.41 -19.35
C MET A 46 16.21 -5.61 -18.65
N THR A 47 15.76 -4.53 -19.28
CA THR A 47 14.63 -3.72 -18.80
C THR A 47 13.39 -4.02 -19.64
N GLY A 48 12.27 -4.31 -19.00
CA GLY A 48 10.98 -4.45 -19.69
C GLY A 48 10.55 -3.17 -20.40
N LEU A 49 9.61 -3.30 -21.35
CA LEU A 49 9.14 -2.19 -22.20
C LEU A 49 8.51 -1.00 -21.45
N ALA A 50 8.16 -1.17 -20.17
CA ALA A 50 7.56 -0.12 -19.35
C ALA A 50 8.63 0.80 -18.74
N GLN A 51 8.58 2.10 -19.11
CA GLN A 51 9.55 3.13 -18.70
C GLN A 51 9.55 3.43 -17.18
N LYS A 52 8.48 3.08 -16.44
CA LYS A 52 8.39 3.09 -14.98
C LYS A 52 7.61 1.86 -14.51
N PHE A 53 8.02 1.26 -13.40
CA PHE A 53 7.40 0.06 -12.81
C PHE A 53 7.52 -1.23 -13.64
N GLY A 54 8.37 -1.24 -14.69
CA GLY A 54 8.66 -2.44 -15.46
C GLY A 54 9.57 -3.41 -14.72
N ALA A 55 9.43 -4.70 -15.03
CA ALA A 55 10.36 -5.74 -14.58
C ALA A 55 11.76 -5.48 -15.14
N VAL A 56 12.78 -5.59 -14.28
CA VAL A 56 14.19 -5.51 -14.64
C VAL A 56 14.89 -6.76 -14.14
N PHE A 57 15.74 -7.31 -15.00
CA PHE A 57 16.57 -8.47 -14.73
C PHE A 57 18.03 -8.11 -14.97
N SER A 58 18.91 -8.39 -14.03
CA SER A 58 20.36 -8.36 -14.25
C SER A 58 20.88 -9.80 -14.19
N HIS A 59 21.43 -10.26 -15.30
CA HIS A 59 22.09 -11.55 -15.40
C HIS A 59 23.58 -11.35 -15.14
N VAL A 60 24.09 -11.90 -14.04
CA VAL A 60 25.52 -11.88 -13.72
C VAL A 60 26.06 -13.29 -13.78
N ARG A 61 27.14 -13.50 -14.53
CA ARG A 61 27.87 -14.77 -14.55
C ARG A 61 29.30 -14.54 -14.13
N ILE A 62 29.80 -15.39 -13.23
CA ILE A 62 31.15 -15.32 -12.68
C ILE A 62 31.83 -16.66 -12.88
N ALA A 63 33.02 -16.67 -13.45
CA ALA A 63 33.86 -17.86 -13.60
C ALA A 63 35.28 -17.56 -13.13
N GLU A 64 36.07 -18.59 -12.88
CA GLU A 64 37.49 -18.42 -12.51
C GLU A 64 38.26 -17.60 -13.56
N ARG A 65 38.01 -17.86 -14.85
CA ARG A 65 38.61 -17.09 -15.95
C ARG A 65 37.54 -16.58 -16.93
N PRO A 66 37.77 -15.43 -17.59
CA PRO A 66 36.83 -14.88 -18.57
C PRO A 66 36.46 -15.83 -19.71
N GLU A 67 37.44 -16.59 -20.21
CA GLU A 67 37.26 -17.54 -21.31
C GLU A 67 36.32 -18.72 -21.00
N ASP A 68 36.05 -18.98 -19.72
CA ASP A 68 35.15 -20.05 -19.28
C ASP A 68 33.67 -19.61 -19.32
N ILE A 69 33.39 -18.34 -19.67
CA ILE A 69 32.03 -17.81 -19.84
C ILE A 69 31.63 -17.85 -21.31
N HIS A 70 30.85 -18.85 -21.70
CA HIS A 70 30.40 -19.03 -23.10
C HIS A 70 29.04 -18.39 -23.42
N ALA A 71 28.28 -17.98 -22.42
CA ALA A 71 26.99 -17.31 -22.57
C ALA A 71 26.88 -16.18 -21.55
N VAL A 72 26.37 -15.02 -21.95
CA VAL A 72 26.23 -13.86 -21.06
C VAL A 72 24.96 -13.98 -20.19
N ARG A 73 23.92 -14.62 -20.73
CA ARG A 73 22.64 -14.81 -20.04
C ARG A 73 22.67 -16.06 -19.16
N VAL A 74 21.99 -16.00 -18.02
CA VAL A 74 21.67 -17.21 -17.23
C VAL A 74 20.60 -18.00 -18.00
N ALA A 75 20.90 -19.25 -18.35
CA ALA A 75 19.98 -20.10 -19.10
C ALA A 75 18.84 -20.64 -18.22
N ALA A 76 17.90 -21.34 -18.83
CA ALA A 76 16.78 -21.92 -18.10
C ALA A 76 17.29 -22.97 -17.10
N GLY A 77 16.85 -22.89 -15.84
CA GLY A 77 17.27 -23.79 -14.77
C GLY A 77 18.74 -23.70 -14.33
N GLU A 78 19.50 -22.69 -14.77
CA GLU A 78 20.94 -22.52 -14.48
C GLU A 78 21.24 -21.45 -13.42
N ALA A 79 20.24 -20.78 -12.83
CA ALA A 79 20.52 -19.81 -11.78
C ALA A 79 20.98 -20.52 -10.49
N ASN A 80 22.24 -20.31 -10.09
CA ASN A 80 22.72 -20.74 -8.78
C ASN A 80 22.04 -19.91 -7.68
N ALA A 81 21.94 -18.60 -7.91
CA ALA A 81 21.37 -17.65 -6.96
C ALA A 81 20.32 -16.74 -7.61
N LEU A 82 19.25 -16.47 -6.86
CA LEU A 82 18.31 -15.38 -7.10
C LEU A 82 18.47 -14.32 -6.00
N ILE A 83 18.74 -13.08 -6.39
CA ILE A 83 18.68 -11.91 -5.51
C ILE A 83 17.48 -11.08 -5.94
N GLY A 84 16.35 -11.28 -5.28
CA GLY A 84 15.08 -10.70 -5.68
C GLY A 84 14.78 -9.39 -5.00
N GLY A 85 15.12 -8.25 -5.61
CA GLY A 85 14.78 -6.91 -5.10
C GLY A 85 13.28 -6.61 -5.05
N ASP A 86 12.46 -7.39 -5.76
CA ASP A 86 11.00 -7.33 -5.73
C ASP A 86 10.38 -8.72 -5.94
N ILE A 87 9.44 -9.11 -5.08
CA ILE A 87 8.82 -10.44 -5.14
C ILE A 87 7.92 -10.65 -6.37
N VAL A 88 7.26 -9.60 -6.87
CA VAL A 88 6.38 -9.70 -8.06
C VAL A 88 7.22 -10.04 -9.28
N VAL A 89 8.37 -9.38 -9.43
CA VAL A 89 9.30 -9.66 -10.54
C VAL A 89 9.98 -11.02 -10.35
N SER A 90 10.31 -11.40 -9.12
CA SER A 90 10.90 -12.70 -8.80
C SER A 90 9.95 -13.88 -9.08
N ALA A 91 8.64 -13.69 -8.90
CA ALA A 91 7.62 -14.68 -9.17
C ALA A 91 7.10 -14.65 -10.63
N ASN A 92 7.68 -13.82 -11.50
CA ASN A 92 7.33 -13.78 -12.93
C ASN A 92 7.83 -15.06 -13.64
N PRO A 93 7.06 -15.64 -14.58
CA PRO A 93 7.51 -16.73 -15.45
C PRO A 93 8.95 -16.62 -16.00
N GLU A 94 9.40 -15.43 -16.38
CA GLU A 94 10.77 -15.23 -16.88
C GLU A 94 11.84 -15.49 -15.81
N ALA A 95 11.62 -15.07 -14.57
CA ALA A 95 12.51 -15.36 -13.45
C ALA A 95 12.43 -16.84 -13.06
N LEU A 96 11.21 -17.37 -12.92
CA LEU A 96 10.96 -18.76 -12.53
C LEU A 96 11.61 -19.74 -13.49
N ALA A 97 11.59 -19.46 -14.79
CA ALA A 97 12.24 -20.30 -15.81
C ALA A 97 13.76 -20.43 -15.62
N LYS A 98 14.41 -19.53 -14.89
CA LYS A 98 15.85 -19.59 -14.58
C LYS A 98 16.15 -20.42 -13.33
N MET A 99 15.14 -20.67 -12.51
CA MET A 99 15.26 -21.42 -11.26
C MET A 99 15.11 -22.92 -11.51
N LYS A 100 15.74 -23.73 -10.66
CA LYS A 100 15.61 -25.18 -10.67
C LYS A 100 15.51 -25.70 -9.23
N ALA A 101 14.48 -26.52 -9.01
CA ALA A 101 14.22 -27.13 -7.71
C ALA A 101 15.43 -27.96 -7.24
N GLY A 102 15.85 -27.73 -6.00
CA GLY A 102 17.02 -28.40 -5.42
C GLY A 102 18.38 -27.89 -5.92
N PHE A 103 18.41 -26.90 -6.82
CA PHE A 103 19.64 -26.31 -7.35
C PHE A 103 19.77 -24.82 -7.03
N THR A 104 18.75 -24.03 -7.34
CA THR A 104 18.75 -22.59 -7.07
C THR A 104 18.54 -22.30 -5.60
N ARG A 105 19.17 -21.22 -5.10
CA ARG A 105 18.85 -20.62 -3.80
C ARG A 105 18.43 -19.17 -4.00
N ALA A 106 17.50 -18.69 -3.19
CA ALA A 106 16.90 -17.37 -3.37
C ALA A 106 16.91 -16.56 -2.07
N VAL A 107 17.20 -15.26 -2.18
CA VAL A 107 16.93 -14.26 -1.14
C VAL A 107 16.08 -13.19 -1.79
N VAL A 108 14.85 -13.01 -1.29
CA VAL A 108 13.82 -12.20 -1.96
C VAL A 108 13.22 -11.19 -1.00
N ASN A 109 13.20 -9.94 -1.44
CA ASN A 109 12.51 -8.86 -0.81
C ASN A 109 11.00 -9.01 -0.99
N CYS A 110 10.27 -9.20 0.12
CA CYS A 110 8.82 -9.38 0.12
C CYS A 110 8.02 -8.09 0.33
N ALA A 111 8.70 -6.93 0.33
CA ALA A 111 8.05 -5.64 0.42
C ALA A 111 6.92 -5.51 -0.62
N ALA A 112 5.76 -5.05 -0.17
CA ALA A 112 4.63 -4.79 -1.05
C ALA A 112 4.86 -3.50 -1.85
N THR A 113 5.54 -3.59 -2.98
CA THR A 113 5.71 -2.45 -3.88
C THR A 113 4.42 -2.24 -4.69
N PRO A 114 3.86 -1.01 -4.75
CA PRO A 114 2.70 -0.73 -5.61
C PRO A 114 3.03 -1.03 -7.08
N THR A 115 2.35 -2.00 -7.67
CA THR A 115 2.50 -2.34 -9.09
C THR A 115 1.60 -1.46 -9.97
N ALA A 116 1.80 -1.49 -11.29
CA ALA A 116 0.88 -0.85 -12.22
C ALA A 116 -0.57 -1.37 -12.14
N GLU A 117 -0.78 -2.57 -11.58
CA GLU A 117 -2.09 -3.18 -11.38
C GLU A 117 -2.81 -2.61 -10.15
N PHE A 118 -2.07 -2.28 -9.09
CA PHE A 118 -2.58 -1.57 -7.91
C PHE A 118 -3.26 -0.24 -8.28
N ILE A 119 -2.77 0.45 -9.32
CA ILE A 119 -3.35 1.73 -9.79
C ILE A 119 -4.69 1.51 -10.51
N ARG A 120 -4.91 0.34 -11.12
CA ARG A 120 -6.07 0.05 -11.97
C ARG A 120 -7.21 -0.66 -11.25
N ASN A 121 -6.91 -1.48 -10.25
CA ASN A 121 -7.89 -2.27 -9.51
C ASN A 121 -7.92 -1.85 -8.02
N PRO A 122 -8.91 -1.06 -7.58
CA PRO A 122 -9.06 -0.59 -6.20
C PRO A 122 -9.27 -1.70 -5.16
N ASP A 123 -9.65 -2.90 -5.60
CA ASP A 123 -9.89 -4.06 -4.72
C ASP A 123 -8.77 -5.11 -4.85
N TRP A 124 -7.67 -4.78 -5.52
CA TRP A 124 -6.54 -5.69 -5.66
C TRP A 124 -5.89 -5.97 -4.31
N GLN A 125 -5.84 -7.25 -3.94
CA GLN A 125 -5.10 -7.72 -2.78
C GLN A 125 -3.74 -8.22 -3.23
N PHE A 126 -2.67 -7.80 -2.54
CA PHE A 126 -1.30 -8.22 -2.81
C PHE A 126 -1.14 -9.70 -2.41
N PRO A 127 -0.99 -10.65 -3.35
CA PRO A 127 -1.06 -12.07 -3.05
C PRO A 127 0.32 -12.59 -2.61
N LEU A 128 0.85 -12.02 -1.52
CA LEU A 128 2.21 -12.28 -1.06
C LEU A 128 2.49 -13.76 -0.81
N GLU A 129 1.60 -14.44 -0.07
CA GLU A 129 1.75 -15.86 0.27
C GLU A 129 1.83 -16.73 -0.98
N LYS A 130 0.97 -16.45 -1.97
CA LYS A 130 0.97 -17.17 -3.25
C LYS A 130 2.28 -16.97 -4.01
N MET A 131 2.79 -15.73 -4.06
CA MET A 131 4.05 -15.44 -4.74
C MET A 131 5.26 -16.10 -4.04
N GLN A 132 5.29 -16.08 -2.71
CA GLN A 132 6.30 -16.81 -1.93
C GLN A 132 6.24 -18.31 -2.23
N GLN A 133 5.03 -18.87 -2.26
CA GLN A 133 4.84 -20.30 -2.55
C GLN A 133 5.35 -20.67 -3.94
N THR A 134 5.04 -19.87 -4.97
CA THR A 134 5.55 -20.09 -6.33
C THR A 134 7.08 -20.09 -6.40
N ILE A 135 7.76 -19.21 -5.65
CA ILE A 135 9.22 -19.16 -5.60
C ILE A 135 9.80 -20.36 -4.81
N ARG A 136 9.14 -20.79 -3.71
CA ARG A 136 9.54 -21.99 -2.96
C ARG A 136 9.46 -23.24 -3.85
N GLU A 137 8.39 -23.37 -4.64
CA GLU A 137 8.23 -24.49 -5.58
C GLU A 137 9.33 -24.50 -6.65
N ALA A 138 9.65 -23.34 -7.23
CA ALA A 138 10.66 -23.22 -8.28
C ALA A 138 12.11 -23.46 -7.78
N THR A 139 12.39 -23.16 -6.51
CA THR A 139 13.72 -23.33 -5.88
C THR A 139 13.87 -24.64 -5.10
N GLY A 140 12.75 -25.23 -4.67
CA GLY A 140 12.69 -26.34 -3.73
C GLY A 140 12.60 -25.87 -2.27
N GLU A 141 12.01 -26.71 -1.43
CA GLU A 141 11.81 -26.41 0.00
C GLU A 141 13.12 -26.05 0.72
N GLY A 142 13.04 -25.04 1.61
CA GLY A 142 14.16 -24.57 2.42
C GLY A 142 15.26 -23.82 1.64
N ARG A 143 15.07 -23.51 0.35
CA ARG A 143 16.07 -22.83 -0.49
C ARG A 143 15.76 -21.37 -0.82
N ALA A 144 14.59 -20.87 -0.41
CA ALA A 144 14.20 -19.48 -0.54
C ALA A 144 14.04 -18.82 0.84
N ASP A 145 14.72 -17.70 1.04
CA ASP A 145 14.59 -16.82 2.20
C ASP A 145 13.87 -15.54 1.78
N PHE A 146 12.88 -15.12 2.56
CA PHE A 146 12.06 -13.94 2.30
C PHE A 146 12.24 -12.94 3.42
N ILE A 147 12.48 -11.68 3.07
CA ILE A 147 12.70 -10.59 4.04
C ILE A 147 12.04 -9.32 3.53
N ASP A 148 11.47 -8.50 4.42
CA ASP A 148 11.06 -7.14 4.04
C ASP A 148 12.28 -6.21 4.18
N ALA A 149 13.13 -6.21 3.15
CA ALA A 149 14.36 -5.44 3.16
C ALA A 149 14.11 -3.92 3.14
N ASN A 150 12.96 -3.49 2.58
CA ASN A 150 12.59 -2.07 2.52
C ASN A 150 12.20 -1.54 3.90
N ASP A 151 11.36 -2.27 4.61
CA ASP A 151 11.01 -1.93 5.97
C ASP A 151 12.24 -1.95 6.88
N LEU A 152 13.06 -2.99 6.77
CA LEU A 152 14.27 -3.12 7.59
C LEU A 152 15.25 -1.96 7.34
N ALA A 153 15.43 -1.56 6.07
CA ALA A 153 16.23 -0.40 5.70
C ALA A 153 15.64 0.90 6.27
N THR A 154 14.32 1.09 6.18
CA THR A 154 13.65 2.26 6.72
C THR A 154 13.84 2.35 8.23
N ALA A 155 13.67 1.25 8.96
CA ALA A 155 13.80 1.22 10.40
C ALA A 155 15.25 1.41 10.89
N LEU A 156 16.24 0.84 10.18
CA LEU A 156 17.65 0.90 10.59
C LEU A 156 18.41 2.13 10.08
N MET A 157 17.96 2.69 8.96
CA MET A 157 18.71 3.68 8.19
C MET A 157 17.89 4.89 7.74
N GLY A 158 16.58 4.91 8.01
CA GLY A 158 15.69 6.02 7.69
C GLY A 158 15.21 6.08 6.23
N ASP A 159 15.71 5.20 5.36
CA ASP A 159 15.36 5.19 3.93
C ASP A 159 15.34 3.77 3.35
N ALA A 160 14.27 3.42 2.65
CA ALA A 160 14.08 2.14 1.97
C ALA A 160 15.07 1.92 0.82
N ILE A 161 15.73 2.97 0.30
CA ILE A 161 16.70 2.86 -0.80
C ILE A 161 17.86 1.91 -0.48
N PHE A 162 18.19 1.74 0.81
CA PHE A 162 19.23 0.83 1.26
C PHE A 162 18.81 -0.65 1.27
N GLY A 163 17.52 -0.95 1.05
CA GLY A 163 16.97 -2.31 1.09
C GLY A 163 17.69 -3.27 0.15
N ASN A 164 18.05 -2.82 -1.05
CA ASN A 164 18.79 -3.64 -2.01
C ASN A 164 20.22 -4.00 -1.54
N LEU A 165 20.90 -3.10 -0.83
CA LEU A 165 22.21 -3.41 -0.25
C LEU A 165 22.10 -4.34 0.98
N ILE A 166 21.05 -4.19 1.79
CA ILE A 166 20.73 -5.17 2.86
C ILE A 166 20.49 -6.54 2.23
N LEU A 167 19.69 -6.62 1.17
CA LEU A 167 19.42 -7.87 0.45
C LEU A 167 20.70 -8.51 -0.10
N LEU A 168 21.58 -7.70 -0.71
CA LEU A 168 22.88 -8.15 -1.19
C LEU A 168 23.78 -8.67 -0.06
N GLY A 169 23.80 -7.98 1.08
CA GLY A 169 24.54 -8.39 2.27
C GLY A 169 24.08 -9.73 2.81
N GLN A 170 22.77 -9.97 2.85
CA GLN A 170 22.19 -11.25 3.26
C GLN A 170 22.56 -12.37 2.27
N ALA A 171 22.41 -12.12 0.96
CA ALA A 171 22.78 -13.07 -0.08
C ALA A 171 24.29 -13.44 -0.03
N TRP A 172 25.16 -12.44 0.16
CA TRP A 172 26.59 -12.66 0.32
C TRP A 172 26.90 -13.49 1.57
N GLN A 173 26.29 -13.15 2.71
CA GLN A 173 26.49 -13.89 3.98
C GLN A 173 25.97 -15.33 3.90
N GLN A 174 25.03 -15.61 3.00
CA GLN A 174 24.54 -16.95 2.71
C GLN A 174 25.39 -17.71 1.67
N GLY A 175 26.48 -17.11 1.16
CA GLY A 175 27.39 -17.72 0.17
C GLY A 175 26.86 -17.70 -1.27
N LEU A 176 25.87 -16.86 -1.59
CA LEU A 176 25.23 -16.81 -2.92
C LEU A 176 25.99 -15.94 -3.93
N VAL A 177 26.91 -15.11 -3.45
CA VAL A 177 27.71 -14.19 -4.26
C VAL A 177 29.17 -14.61 -4.13
N PRO A 178 29.79 -15.24 -5.16
CA PRO A 178 31.08 -15.88 -5.05
C PRO A 178 32.23 -14.87 -5.22
N VAL A 179 32.25 -13.84 -4.37
CA VAL A 179 33.30 -12.80 -4.35
C VAL A 179 33.76 -12.54 -2.92
N SER A 180 35.00 -12.09 -2.75
CA SER A 180 35.58 -11.80 -1.45
C SER A 180 34.90 -10.59 -0.79
N LEU A 181 34.91 -10.57 0.54
CA LEU A 181 34.39 -9.44 1.32
C LEU A 181 35.15 -8.16 1.00
N ALA A 182 36.48 -8.26 0.88
CA ALA A 182 37.35 -7.13 0.58
C ALA A 182 37.00 -6.50 -0.78
N SER A 183 36.80 -7.31 -1.81
CA SER A 183 36.41 -6.84 -3.14
C SER A 183 34.99 -6.28 -3.17
N MET A 184 34.06 -6.85 -2.40
CA MET A 184 32.71 -6.28 -2.26
C MET A 184 32.73 -4.90 -1.58
N HIS A 185 33.46 -4.76 -0.47
CA HIS A 185 33.65 -3.47 0.18
C HIS A 185 34.31 -2.46 -0.77
N ARG A 186 35.36 -2.88 -1.47
CA ARG A 186 36.07 -2.01 -2.42
C ARG A 186 35.20 -1.60 -3.61
N ALA A 187 34.34 -2.49 -4.11
CA ALA A 187 33.37 -2.17 -5.15
C ALA A 187 32.35 -1.11 -4.69
N ILE A 188 31.89 -1.19 -3.43
CA ILE A 188 31.01 -0.18 -2.83
C ILE A 188 31.73 1.17 -2.70
N GLU A 189 33.00 1.18 -2.28
CA GLU A 189 33.82 2.39 -2.21
C GLU A 189 34.03 3.04 -3.58
N LEU A 190 34.36 2.23 -4.60
CA LEU A 190 34.60 2.70 -5.97
C LEU A 190 33.33 3.22 -6.65
N ASN A 191 32.15 2.77 -6.23
CA ASN A 191 30.88 3.34 -6.70
C ASN A 191 30.74 4.83 -6.28
N GLY A 192 31.33 5.22 -5.14
CA GLY A 192 31.45 6.61 -4.72
C GLY A 192 30.17 7.27 -4.19
N VAL A 193 29.02 6.59 -4.24
CA VAL A 193 27.74 7.11 -3.76
C VAL A 193 27.47 6.62 -2.33
N ALA A 194 27.28 7.56 -1.39
CA ALA A 194 26.88 7.30 -0.01
C ALA A 194 27.63 6.11 0.63
N VAL A 195 28.95 6.04 0.42
CA VAL A 195 29.79 4.85 0.67
C VAL A 195 29.60 4.30 2.08
N GLU A 196 29.69 5.15 3.11
CA GLU A 196 29.54 4.72 4.51
C GLU A 196 28.16 4.10 4.78
N ALA A 197 27.10 4.73 4.28
CA ALA A 197 25.74 4.23 4.43
C ALA A 197 25.57 2.89 3.70
N ASN A 198 26.08 2.76 2.48
CA ASN A 198 26.00 1.52 1.71
C ASN A 198 26.79 0.36 2.34
N LEU A 199 27.96 0.63 2.91
CA LEU A 199 28.72 -0.36 3.70
C LEU A 199 27.93 -0.80 4.94
N LYS A 200 27.29 0.15 5.64
CA LYS A 200 26.44 -0.13 6.80
C LYS A 200 25.21 -0.96 6.41
N ALA A 201 24.56 -0.65 5.29
CA ALA A 201 23.43 -1.41 4.74
C ALA A 201 23.84 -2.85 4.42
N PHE A 202 24.95 -3.03 3.71
CA PHE A 202 25.51 -4.35 3.41
C PHE A 202 25.81 -5.14 4.70
N LEU A 203 26.40 -4.50 5.71
CA LEU A 203 26.65 -5.12 7.01
C LEU A 203 25.36 -5.52 7.74
N TRP A 204 24.30 -4.70 7.69
CA TRP A 204 22.99 -5.06 8.24
C TRP A 204 22.40 -6.29 7.55
N GLY A 205 22.52 -6.38 6.23
CA GLY A 205 22.16 -7.57 5.47
C GLY A 205 22.88 -8.82 5.96
N ARG A 206 24.19 -8.72 6.17
CA ARG A 206 24.99 -9.83 6.72
C ARG A 206 24.54 -10.22 8.12
N ARG A 207 24.23 -9.26 8.98
CA ARG A 207 23.70 -9.54 10.33
C ARG A 207 22.34 -10.21 10.27
N ALA A 208 21.46 -9.78 9.36
CA ALA A 208 20.14 -10.38 9.18
C ALA A 208 20.21 -11.85 8.72
N ALA A 209 21.19 -12.20 7.88
CA ALA A 209 21.46 -13.60 7.54
C ALA A 209 21.92 -14.45 8.74
N HIS A 210 22.55 -13.85 9.76
CA HIS A 210 23.04 -14.56 10.93
C HIS A 210 22.03 -14.64 12.07
N ASP A 211 21.43 -13.50 12.45
CA ASP A 211 20.40 -13.39 13.48
C ASP A 211 19.39 -12.29 13.12
N ARG A 212 18.43 -12.65 12.28
CA ARG A 212 17.33 -11.77 11.86
C ARG A 212 16.53 -11.24 13.05
N ALA A 213 16.24 -12.07 14.05
CA ALA A 213 15.43 -11.67 15.19
C ALA A 213 16.12 -10.61 16.05
N ALA A 214 17.45 -10.66 16.20
CA ALA A 214 18.20 -9.59 16.86
C ALA A 214 18.19 -8.29 16.05
N VAL A 215 18.36 -8.37 14.72
CA VAL A 215 18.31 -7.18 13.85
C VAL A 215 16.93 -6.53 13.90
N GLU A 216 15.85 -7.30 13.82
CA GLU A 216 14.47 -6.80 13.91
C GLU A 216 14.19 -6.13 15.27
N ARG A 217 14.64 -6.74 16.38
CA ARG A 217 14.52 -6.13 17.72
C ARG A 217 15.30 -4.83 17.85
N PHE A 218 16.47 -4.74 17.22
CA PHE A 218 17.26 -3.51 17.21
C PHE A 218 16.61 -2.42 16.35
N ALA A 219 16.11 -2.80 15.17
CA ALA A 219 15.42 -1.90 14.24
C ALA A 219 14.12 -1.35 14.84
N ARG A 220 13.45 -2.16 15.67
CA ARG A 220 12.15 -1.86 16.27
C ARG A 220 12.23 -2.15 17.77
N PRO A 221 12.87 -1.29 18.57
CA PRO A 221 12.82 -1.44 20.01
C PRO A 221 11.36 -1.51 20.44
N ALA A 222 11.01 -2.49 21.26
CA ALA A 222 9.63 -2.82 21.59
C ALA A 222 8.89 -1.59 22.15
N MET A 223 8.22 -0.85 21.27
CA MET A 223 7.07 -0.05 21.68
C MET A 223 6.02 -1.06 22.08
N VAL A 224 5.44 -0.88 23.27
CA VAL A 224 4.27 -1.63 23.71
C VAL A 224 3.20 -1.40 22.65
N VAL A 225 3.06 -2.34 21.72
CA VAL A 225 1.91 -2.40 20.84
C VAL A 225 0.79 -2.84 21.76
N GLU A 226 0.01 -1.87 22.25
CA GLU A 226 -1.32 -2.17 22.75
C GLU A 226 -2.01 -2.92 21.62
N LEU A 227 -2.18 -4.24 21.78
CA LEU A 227 -3.05 -5.03 20.93
C LEU A 227 -4.37 -4.26 20.88
N PRO A 228 -4.80 -3.74 19.70
CA PRO A 228 -6.03 -3.00 19.64
C PRO A 228 -7.11 -3.94 20.14
N ARG A 229 -7.72 -3.61 21.29
CA ARG A 229 -8.88 -4.32 21.80
C ARG A 229 -9.88 -4.46 20.66
N ALA A 230 -10.48 -5.64 20.51
CA ALA A 230 -11.54 -5.85 19.53
C ALA A 230 -12.57 -4.72 19.70
N GLN A 231 -12.67 -3.84 18.71
CA GLN A 231 -13.48 -2.62 18.81
C GLN A 231 -14.94 -3.04 18.91
N THR A 232 -15.59 -2.72 20.02
CA THR A 232 -17.03 -2.95 20.18
C THR A 232 -17.82 -1.95 19.34
N LEU A 233 -19.11 -2.22 19.10
CA LEU A 233 -20.00 -1.26 18.47
C LEU A 233 -20.03 0.07 19.25
N ASP A 234 -20.00 0.02 20.58
CA ASP A 234 -20.01 1.23 21.41
C ASP A 234 -18.72 2.05 21.27
N ASP A 235 -17.55 1.40 21.21
CA ASP A 235 -16.27 2.08 20.92
C ASP A 235 -16.30 2.76 19.56
N LEU A 236 -16.88 2.05 18.57
CA LEU A 236 -17.02 2.54 17.20
C LEU A 236 -17.92 3.78 17.13
N VAL A 237 -19.07 3.74 17.80
CA VAL A 237 -20.03 4.85 17.87
C VAL A 237 -19.43 6.02 18.63
N ALA A 238 -18.84 5.79 19.81
CA ALA A 238 -18.23 6.84 20.63
C ALA A 238 -17.13 7.61 19.87
N ARG A 239 -16.21 6.89 19.21
CA ARG A 239 -15.15 7.50 18.39
C ARG A 239 -15.71 8.35 17.26
N ARG A 240 -16.76 7.87 16.59
CA ARG A 240 -17.37 8.57 15.44
C ARG A 240 -18.21 9.76 15.87
N THR A 241 -18.89 9.68 17.01
CA THR A 241 -19.59 10.82 17.62
C THR A 241 -18.59 11.92 17.99
N ALA A 242 -17.46 11.57 18.62
CA ALA A 242 -16.40 12.55 18.90
C ALA A 242 -15.87 13.18 17.60
N TYR A 243 -15.55 12.37 16.60
CA TYR A 243 -15.08 12.87 15.30
C TYR A 243 -16.10 13.80 14.64
N LEU A 244 -17.38 13.43 14.60
CA LEU A 244 -18.42 14.24 13.96
C LEU A 244 -18.69 15.55 14.72
N THR A 245 -18.46 15.57 16.03
CA THR A 245 -18.53 16.78 16.84
C THR A 245 -17.43 17.76 16.45
N ASP A 246 -16.21 17.26 16.28
CA ASP A 246 -15.08 18.08 15.82
C ASP A 246 -15.24 18.48 14.35
N TYR A 247 -15.75 17.57 13.52
CA TYR A 247 -16.03 17.78 12.11
C TYR A 247 -17.02 18.93 11.91
N GLN A 248 -18.16 18.90 12.60
CA GLN A 248 -19.22 19.90 12.47
C GLN A 248 -19.59 20.45 13.86
N ASP A 249 -20.44 19.73 14.60
CA ASP A 249 -20.91 20.09 15.94
C ASP A 249 -21.61 18.90 16.62
N ALA A 250 -22.02 19.09 17.88
CA ALA A 250 -22.67 18.07 18.69
C ALA A 250 -24.06 17.64 18.14
N ALA A 251 -24.79 18.54 17.46
CA ALA A 251 -26.09 18.20 16.88
C ALA A 251 -25.91 17.27 15.67
N TYR A 252 -24.88 17.52 14.85
CA TYR A 252 -24.52 16.67 13.72
C TYR A 252 -24.07 15.28 14.17
N ALA A 253 -23.28 15.21 15.24
CA ALA A 253 -22.90 13.94 15.87
C ALA A 253 -24.12 13.23 16.52
N GLY A 254 -25.06 13.99 17.06
CA GLY A 254 -26.33 13.50 17.59
C GLY A 254 -27.20 12.84 16.51
N ARG A 255 -27.27 13.44 15.32
CA ARG A 255 -27.95 12.85 14.14
C ARG A 255 -27.38 11.48 13.78
N TYR A 256 -26.05 11.36 13.75
CA TYR A 256 -25.36 10.08 13.54
C TYR A 256 -25.77 9.04 14.58
N ARG A 257 -25.63 9.38 15.86
CA ARG A 257 -25.90 8.47 16.97
C ARG A 257 -27.36 8.01 16.98
N ALA A 258 -28.30 8.93 16.74
CA ALA A 258 -29.73 8.62 16.71
C ALA A 258 -30.09 7.55 15.67
N LEU A 259 -29.51 7.61 14.45
CA LEU A 259 -29.79 6.60 13.43
C LEU A 259 -29.21 5.23 13.82
N VAL A 260 -27.98 5.20 14.32
CA VAL A 260 -27.33 3.95 14.77
C VAL A 260 -28.09 3.32 15.94
N ASP A 261 -28.48 4.12 16.93
CA ASP A 261 -29.25 3.66 18.08
C ASP A 261 -30.63 3.11 17.65
N LYS A 262 -31.28 3.75 16.68
CA LYS A 262 -32.55 3.27 16.09
C LYS A 262 -32.38 1.91 15.42
N VAL A 263 -31.32 1.72 14.63
CA VAL A 263 -31.02 0.44 13.98
C VAL A 263 -30.68 -0.63 15.01
N ARG A 264 -29.84 -0.31 16.00
CA ARG A 264 -29.49 -1.23 17.08
C ARG A 264 -30.71 -1.72 17.84
N ALA A 265 -31.67 -0.83 18.14
CA ALA A 265 -32.91 -1.21 18.82
C ALA A 265 -33.79 -2.14 17.97
N ALA A 266 -33.86 -1.90 16.65
CA ALA A 266 -34.63 -2.74 15.73
C ALA A 266 -33.96 -4.10 15.44
N GLU A 267 -32.63 -4.16 15.43
CA GLU A 267 -31.86 -5.40 15.23
C GLU A 267 -31.78 -6.26 16.50
N ALA A 268 -31.87 -5.66 17.69
CA ALA A 268 -31.71 -6.37 18.97
C ALA A 268 -32.55 -7.65 19.14
N PRO A 269 -33.84 -7.70 18.72
CA PRO A 269 -34.64 -8.94 18.78
C PRO A 269 -34.09 -10.09 17.92
N LEU A 270 -33.24 -9.80 16.92
CA LEU A 270 -32.61 -10.78 16.04
C LEU A 270 -31.29 -11.33 16.62
N GLY A 271 -30.84 -10.83 17.78
CA GLY A 271 -29.61 -11.29 18.43
C GLY A 271 -28.32 -10.94 17.67
N SER A 272 -28.36 -9.90 16.84
CA SER A 272 -27.24 -9.46 15.98
C SER A 272 -26.90 -7.97 16.21
N THR A 273 -25.65 -7.60 15.94
CA THR A 273 -25.18 -6.20 15.85
C THR A 273 -24.64 -5.85 14.45
N ARG A 274 -24.67 -6.80 13.52
CA ARG A 274 -24.05 -6.69 12.19
C ARG A 274 -24.63 -5.54 11.38
N LEU A 275 -25.95 -5.33 11.43
CA LEU A 275 -26.61 -4.25 10.73
C LEU A 275 -26.30 -2.90 11.37
N ALA A 276 -26.35 -2.80 12.70
CA ALA A 276 -25.99 -1.59 13.43
C ALA A 276 -24.51 -1.20 13.19
N GLU A 277 -23.60 -2.18 13.10
CA GLU A 277 -22.20 -1.97 12.74
C GLU A 277 -22.03 -1.49 11.30
N ALA A 278 -22.76 -2.10 10.34
CA ALA A 278 -22.74 -1.68 8.94
C ALA A 278 -23.24 -0.24 8.79
N VAL A 279 -24.34 0.12 9.46
CA VAL A 279 -24.89 1.49 9.49
C VAL A 279 -23.92 2.45 10.18
N ALA A 280 -23.36 2.06 11.33
CA ALA A 280 -22.38 2.87 12.02
C ALA A 280 -21.21 3.22 11.09
N LYS A 281 -20.74 2.25 10.28
CA LYS A 281 -19.63 2.41 9.32
C LYS A 281 -19.98 3.32 8.16
N ASN A 282 -21.08 3.01 7.50
CA ASN A 282 -21.39 3.60 6.21
C ASN A 282 -22.10 4.93 6.32
N TYR A 283 -22.90 5.13 7.36
CA TYR A 283 -23.50 6.42 7.63
C TYR A 283 -22.44 7.46 8.03
N PHE A 284 -21.46 7.08 8.87
CA PHE A 284 -20.33 7.96 9.17
C PHE A 284 -19.53 8.33 7.92
N LYS A 285 -19.30 7.38 7.01
CA LYS A 285 -18.61 7.65 5.73
C LYS A 285 -19.35 8.71 4.90
N LEU A 286 -20.69 8.67 4.88
CA LEU A 286 -21.52 9.64 4.16
C LEU A 286 -21.54 11.01 4.85
N LEU A 287 -21.54 11.05 6.19
CA LEU A 287 -21.57 12.29 6.97
C LEU A 287 -20.20 13.01 6.99
N ALA A 288 -19.10 12.25 7.07
CA ALA A 288 -17.74 12.77 7.22
C ALA A 288 -17.02 12.87 5.87
N VAL A 289 -17.62 13.55 4.90
CA VAL A 289 -16.97 13.81 3.60
C VAL A 289 -15.77 14.73 3.79
N LYS A 290 -14.66 14.44 3.09
CA LYS A 290 -13.47 15.29 3.05
C LYS A 290 -13.72 16.52 2.18
N ASP A 291 -14.52 17.42 2.70
CA ASP A 291 -14.80 18.72 2.10
C ASP A 291 -13.71 19.75 2.42
N GLU A 292 -13.88 20.95 1.89
CA GLU A 292 -12.89 22.02 1.98
C GLU A 292 -12.63 22.43 3.44
N TYR A 293 -13.68 22.46 4.27
CA TYR A 293 -13.57 22.78 5.70
C TYR A 293 -12.84 21.67 6.47
N GLU A 294 -13.10 20.40 6.15
CA GLU A 294 -12.45 19.27 6.81
C GLU A 294 -10.99 19.13 6.38
N VAL A 295 -10.69 19.30 5.10
CA VAL A 295 -9.30 19.37 4.62
C VAL A 295 -8.56 20.48 5.34
N ALA A 296 -9.18 21.65 5.51
CA ALA A 296 -8.60 22.77 6.24
C ALA A 296 -8.37 22.43 7.72
N ARG A 297 -9.33 21.79 8.39
CA ARG A 297 -9.21 21.36 9.79
C ARG A 297 -8.05 20.39 9.99
N LEU A 298 -7.93 19.38 9.13
CA LEU A 298 -6.86 18.38 9.19
C LEU A 298 -5.48 18.99 8.95
N HIS A 299 -5.37 19.98 8.05
CA HIS A 299 -4.10 20.69 7.82
C HIS A 299 -3.77 21.72 8.91
N ALA A 300 -4.78 22.19 9.65
CA ALA A 300 -4.58 23.10 10.79
C ALA A 300 -4.31 22.36 12.11
N ASP A 301 -4.38 21.03 12.13
CA ASP A 301 -4.20 20.20 13.32
C ASP A 301 -2.75 20.28 13.83
N PRO A 302 -2.50 20.60 15.12
CA PRO A 302 -1.17 20.55 15.71
C PRO A 302 -0.49 19.18 15.58
N ALA A 303 -1.24 18.08 15.65
CA ALA A 303 -0.70 16.73 15.51
C ALA A 303 -0.11 16.48 14.11
N PHE A 304 -0.72 17.07 13.07
CA PHE A 304 -0.18 17.00 11.71
C PHE A 304 1.18 17.71 11.62
N HIS A 305 1.31 18.89 12.23
CA HIS A 305 2.56 19.64 12.23
C HIS A 305 3.66 18.95 13.04
N ALA A 306 3.32 18.39 14.20
CA ALA A 306 4.25 17.61 15.01
C ALA A 306 4.78 16.40 14.22
N LYS A 307 3.93 15.73 13.44
CA LYS A 307 4.34 14.62 12.57
C LYS A 307 5.31 15.07 11.47
N ILE A 308 5.07 16.22 10.84
CA ILE A 308 6.00 16.77 9.83
C ILE A 308 7.35 17.07 10.49
N ALA A 309 7.37 17.77 11.62
CA ALA A 309 8.60 18.12 12.33
C ALA A 309 9.39 16.90 12.82
N ALA A 310 8.71 15.79 13.14
CA ALA A 310 9.36 14.54 13.52
C ALA A 310 9.88 13.73 12.31
N THR A 311 9.34 13.95 11.10
CA THR A 311 9.71 13.19 9.90
C THR A 311 10.82 13.87 9.09
N PHE A 312 10.88 15.20 9.12
CA PHE A 312 11.80 15.98 8.30
C PHE A 312 12.74 16.83 9.18
N GLU A 313 14.04 16.72 8.94
CA GLU A 313 15.08 17.55 9.60
C GLU A 313 15.41 18.80 8.76
N GLY A 314 15.85 19.86 9.42
CA GLY A 314 16.33 21.10 8.77
C GLY A 314 15.23 22.08 8.32
N ASP A 315 15.61 23.04 7.49
CA ASP A 315 14.70 24.07 6.96
C ASP A 315 13.90 23.51 5.78
N TYR A 316 12.61 23.21 6.00
CA TYR A 316 11.71 22.75 4.94
C TYR A 316 10.61 23.77 4.62
N THR A 317 10.17 23.77 3.37
CA THR A 317 9.06 24.60 2.89
C THR A 317 7.91 23.73 2.42
N LEU A 318 6.71 23.98 2.96
CA LEU A 318 5.51 23.23 2.57
C LEU A 318 4.82 23.88 1.36
N ASN A 319 4.71 23.11 0.28
CA ASN A 319 3.99 23.49 -0.94
C ASN A 319 2.79 22.56 -1.15
N PHE A 320 1.60 23.14 -1.31
CA PHE A 320 0.33 22.43 -1.48
C PHE A 320 -0.09 22.43 -2.95
N HIS A 321 -0.33 21.25 -3.51
CA HIS A 321 -0.79 21.10 -4.90
C HIS A 321 -2.30 20.89 -4.94
N LEU A 322 -3.04 21.97 -5.17
CA LEU A 322 -4.51 21.99 -5.06
C LEU A 322 -5.16 22.38 -6.39
N ALA A 323 -6.39 21.93 -6.60
CA ALA A 323 -7.28 22.39 -7.66
C ALA A 323 -8.59 22.86 -7.02
N PRO A 324 -8.65 24.08 -6.45
CA PRO A 324 -9.84 24.54 -5.74
C PRO A 324 -11.07 24.59 -6.66
N PRO A 325 -12.21 23.99 -6.31
CA PRO A 325 -13.34 23.78 -7.23
C PRO A 325 -13.86 25.03 -7.95
N LEU A 326 -13.79 26.20 -7.29
CA LEU A 326 -14.29 27.47 -7.83
C LEU A 326 -13.24 28.27 -8.63
N LEU A 327 -11.96 27.92 -8.52
CA LEU A 327 -10.84 28.69 -9.09
C LEU A 327 -10.01 27.89 -10.09
N ALA A 328 -10.10 26.57 -10.06
CA ALA A 328 -9.32 25.70 -10.92
C ALA A 328 -9.80 25.82 -12.36
N LYS A 329 -8.88 26.21 -13.25
CA LYS A 329 -9.10 26.11 -14.69
C LYS A 329 -9.16 24.64 -15.08
N THR A 330 -10.04 24.31 -16.03
CA THR A 330 -10.04 23.00 -16.66
C THR A 330 -8.99 22.95 -17.76
N ASP A 331 -8.30 21.82 -17.85
CA ASP A 331 -7.42 21.51 -18.97
C ASP A 331 -8.27 21.32 -20.23
N PRO A 332 -7.97 22.03 -21.33
CA PRO A 332 -8.79 21.99 -22.54
C PRO A 332 -8.70 20.68 -23.33
N VAL A 333 -7.66 19.87 -23.11
CA VAL A 333 -7.44 18.59 -23.79
C VAL A 333 -8.06 17.44 -23.00
N THR A 334 -7.85 17.42 -21.68
CA THR A 334 -8.30 16.32 -20.82
C THR A 334 -9.63 16.58 -20.12
N GLY A 335 -10.10 17.84 -20.11
CA GLY A 335 -11.31 18.27 -19.42
C GLY A 335 -11.22 18.27 -17.89
N ARG A 336 -10.02 18.05 -17.31
CA ARG A 336 -9.82 17.86 -15.86
C ARG A 336 -9.34 19.15 -15.17
N PRO A 337 -9.66 19.37 -13.88
CA PRO A 337 -9.14 20.52 -13.14
C PRO A 337 -7.61 20.53 -13.04
N LEU A 338 -6.97 21.66 -13.36
CA LEU A 338 -5.53 21.85 -13.26
C LEU A 338 -5.11 22.09 -11.80
N LYS A 339 -4.17 21.28 -11.31
CA LYS A 339 -3.54 21.49 -10.00
C LYS A 339 -2.51 22.61 -10.08
N ARG A 340 -2.50 23.50 -9.09
CA ARG A 340 -1.52 24.58 -8.93
C ARG A 340 -0.81 24.45 -7.60
N ALA A 341 0.45 24.85 -7.56
CA ALA A 341 1.22 24.92 -6.33
C ALA A 341 0.87 26.20 -5.55
N TYR A 342 0.60 26.03 -4.26
CA TYR A 342 0.34 27.08 -3.28
C TYR A 342 1.41 26.98 -2.19
N GLY A 343 2.09 28.09 -1.90
CA GLY A 343 3.16 28.12 -0.91
C GLY A 343 2.70 28.03 0.55
N PRO A 344 3.61 28.22 1.52
CA PRO A 344 3.35 28.06 2.95
C PRO A 344 2.20 28.90 3.51
N TRP A 345 1.88 30.04 2.89
CA TRP A 345 0.76 30.89 3.28
C TRP A 345 -0.59 30.15 3.33
N MET A 346 -0.71 29.05 2.57
CA MET A 346 -1.91 28.22 2.53
C MET A 346 -2.25 27.61 3.90
N LEU A 347 -1.26 27.36 4.77
CA LEU A 347 -1.52 26.92 6.15
C LEU A 347 -2.34 27.96 6.94
N GLY A 348 -2.00 29.24 6.77
CA GLY A 348 -2.76 30.34 7.38
C GLY A 348 -4.20 30.36 6.87
N ALA A 349 -4.40 30.17 5.57
CA ALA A 349 -5.73 30.11 4.97
C ALA A 349 -6.52 28.87 5.44
N PHE A 350 -5.90 27.70 5.56
CA PHE A 350 -6.55 26.51 6.15
C PHE A 350 -6.95 26.76 7.61
N ARG A 351 -6.10 27.40 8.42
CA ARG A 351 -6.44 27.71 9.82
C ARG A 351 -7.69 28.59 9.94
N TRP A 352 -7.86 29.54 9.03
CA TRP A 352 -9.07 30.38 9.00
C TRP A 352 -10.27 29.62 8.46
N LEU A 353 -10.12 28.90 7.35
CA LEU A 353 -11.21 28.13 6.74
C LEU A 353 -11.75 27.05 7.68
N ALA A 354 -10.89 26.40 8.48
CA ALA A 354 -11.29 25.42 9.48
C ALA A 354 -12.27 25.99 10.53
N LYS A 355 -12.12 27.28 10.89
CA LYS A 355 -13.04 27.97 11.83
C LYS A 355 -14.39 28.30 11.20
N LEU A 356 -14.48 28.30 9.87
CA LEU A 356 -15.70 28.59 9.12
C LEU A 356 -16.55 27.35 8.86
N LYS A 357 -16.26 26.20 9.51
CA LYS A 357 -17.04 24.97 9.37
C LYS A 357 -18.54 25.15 9.66
N PHE A 358 -18.93 26.14 10.47
CA PHE A 358 -20.34 26.46 10.72
C PHE A 358 -21.10 26.93 9.48
N LEU A 359 -20.40 27.37 8.42
CA LEU A 359 -21.02 27.72 7.14
C LEU A 359 -21.49 26.48 6.37
N ARG A 360 -20.91 25.30 6.64
CA ARG A 360 -21.17 24.05 5.91
C ARG A 360 -22.66 23.77 5.80
N GLY A 361 -23.13 23.54 4.56
CA GLY A 361 -24.53 23.23 4.27
C GLY A 361 -25.50 24.40 4.39
N GLY A 362 -25.05 25.58 4.84
CA GLY A 362 -25.84 26.81 4.92
C GLY A 362 -25.88 27.60 3.61
N ALA A 363 -26.66 28.68 3.58
CA ALA A 363 -26.81 29.53 2.39
C ALA A 363 -25.51 30.24 1.96
N LEU A 364 -24.63 30.50 2.92
CA LEU A 364 -23.31 31.12 2.75
C LEU A 364 -22.21 30.10 2.38
N ASP A 365 -22.53 28.81 2.31
CA ASP A 365 -21.61 27.78 1.87
C ASP A 365 -21.39 27.86 0.35
N VAL A 366 -20.36 28.58 -0.08
CA VAL A 366 -20.02 28.70 -1.50
C VAL A 366 -19.55 27.37 -2.09
N PHE A 367 -18.80 26.57 -1.33
CA PHE A 367 -18.32 25.26 -1.76
C PHE A 367 -19.46 24.25 -1.85
N GLY A 368 -20.39 24.34 -0.90
CA GLY A 368 -21.62 23.54 -0.86
C GLY A 368 -22.50 23.67 -2.10
N LYS A 369 -22.35 24.71 -2.93
CA LYS A 369 -23.17 24.91 -4.13
C LYS A 369 -22.74 24.08 -5.34
N THR A 370 -21.58 23.43 -5.29
CA THR A 370 -21.10 22.56 -6.37
C THR A 370 -21.97 21.31 -6.53
N ALA A 371 -21.99 20.73 -7.74
CA ALA A 371 -22.77 19.53 -8.03
C ALA A 371 -22.36 18.34 -7.13
N GLU A 372 -21.06 18.19 -6.85
CA GLU A 372 -20.54 17.13 -5.99
C GLU A 372 -21.02 17.26 -4.54
N ARG A 373 -20.99 18.47 -3.96
CA ARG A 373 -21.49 18.68 -2.58
C ARG A 373 -23.00 18.54 -2.47
N ARG A 374 -23.75 18.90 -3.52
CA ARG A 374 -25.20 18.64 -3.58
C ARG A 374 -25.49 17.14 -3.59
N LEU A 375 -24.78 16.39 -4.43
CA LEU A 375 -24.89 14.93 -4.49
C LEU A 375 -24.56 14.26 -3.16
N GLU A 376 -23.50 14.70 -2.46
CA GLU A 376 -23.16 14.16 -1.14
C GLU A 376 -24.28 14.34 -0.11
N ARG A 377 -24.94 15.50 -0.08
CA ARG A 377 -26.09 15.73 0.79
C ARG A 377 -27.32 14.91 0.37
N GLU A 378 -27.52 14.73 -0.93
CA GLU A 378 -28.57 13.86 -1.47
C GLU A 378 -28.36 12.41 -1.02
N LEU A 379 -27.13 11.89 -1.09
CA LEU A 379 -26.78 10.54 -0.66
C LEU A 379 -27.04 10.32 0.83
N ILE A 380 -26.77 11.32 1.70
CA ILE A 380 -27.12 11.25 3.13
C ILE A 380 -28.65 11.08 3.30
N ALA A 381 -29.44 11.91 2.61
CA ALA A 381 -30.89 11.86 2.71
C ALA A 381 -31.48 10.58 2.08
N GLU A 382 -30.90 10.09 0.99
CA GLU A 382 -31.24 8.81 0.36
C GLU A 382 -31.00 7.66 1.35
N TYR A 383 -29.81 7.59 1.94
CA TYR A 383 -29.45 6.58 2.92
C TYR A 383 -30.38 6.57 4.14
N GLU A 384 -30.71 7.73 4.70
CA GLU A 384 -31.63 7.81 5.84
C GLU A 384 -33.03 7.31 5.51
N ARG A 385 -33.53 7.61 4.31
CA ARG A 385 -34.82 7.08 3.83
C ARG A 385 -34.76 5.58 3.66
N ASP A 386 -33.67 5.05 3.11
CA ASP A 386 -33.50 3.61 2.90
C ASP A 386 -33.44 2.85 4.20
N ILE A 387 -32.68 3.34 5.18
CA ILE A 387 -32.67 2.76 6.52
C ILE A 387 -34.07 2.83 7.13
N ALA A 388 -34.80 3.94 6.99
CA ALA A 388 -36.16 4.02 7.52
C ALA A 388 -37.12 3.00 6.88
N VAL A 389 -37.06 2.78 5.56
CA VAL A 389 -37.87 1.78 4.84
C VAL A 389 -37.45 0.36 5.21
N MET A 390 -36.15 0.09 5.23
CA MET A 390 -35.60 -1.22 5.61
C MET A 390 -36.03 -1.63 7.03
N LEU A 391 -36.06 -0.68 7.98
CA LEU A 391 -36.44 -0.95 9.36
C LEU A 391 -37.93 -1.28 9.54
N SER A 392 -38.83 -0.90 8.61
CA SER A 392 -40.26 -1.17 8.79
C SER A 392 -40.63 -2.64 8.59
N GLY A 393 -39.79 -3.41 7.90
CA GLY A 393 -39.98 -4.84 7.62
C GLY A 393 -38.75 -5.68 7.96
N LEU A 394 -37.92 -5.25 8.92
CA LEU A 394 -36.70 -5.98 9.28
C LEU A 394 -37.04 -7.28 10.02
N GLU A 395 -36.58 -8.41 9.46
CA GLU A 395 -36.76 -9.74 10.02
C GLU A 395 -35.48 -10.57 9.88
N ALA A 396 -35.40 -11.72 10.54
CA ALA A 396 -34.23 -12.60 10.46
C ALA A 396 -33.96 -13.09 9.01
N SER A 397 -35.02 -13.28 8.22
CA SER A 397 -34.96 -13.78 6.83
C SER A 397 -34.33 -12.79 5.85
N ASN A 398 -34.37 -11.49 6.16
CA ASN A 398 -33.93 -10.42 5.26
C ASN A 398 -32.76 -9.59 5.82
N LEU A 399 -32.21 -10.01 6.96
CA LEU A 399 -31.10 -9.33 7.64
C LEU A 399 -29.86 -9.18 6.75
N ASP A 400 -29.49 -10.19 5.96
CA ASP A 400 -28.32 -10.10 5.08
C ASP A 400 -28.52 -9.10 3.93
N ALA A 401 -29.73 -9.02 3.37
CA ALA A 401 -30.08 -8.01 2.37
C ALA A 401 -30.09 -6.59 2.98
N ALA A 402 -30.58 -6.45 4.21
CA ALA A 402 -30.53 -5.21 4.97
C ALA A 402 -29.07 -4.75 5.23
N ILE A 403 -28.19 -5.68 5.61
CA ILE A 403 -26.76 -5.40 5.80
C ILE A 403 -26.12 -4.97 4.47
N ALA A 404 -26.40 -5.67 3.37
CA ALA A 404 -25.89 -5.33 2.04
C ALA A 404 -26.33 -3.92 1.59
N LEU A 405 -27.60 -3.56 1.82
CA LEU A 405 -28.11 -2.22 1.55
C LEU A 405 -27.39 -1.16 2.40
N ALA A 406 -27.24 -1.41 3.69
CA ALA A 406 -26.53 -0.53 4.61
C ALA A 406 -25.04 -0.36 4.24
N ALA A 407 -24.44 -1.34 3.57
CA ALA A 407 -23.03 -1.36 3.15
C ALA A 407 -22.76 -0.74 1.76
N LEU A 408 -23.78 -0.39 0.98
CA LEU A 408 -23.59 0.20 -0.36
C LEU A 408 -22.64 1.42 -0.41
N PRO A 409 -22.60 2.33 0.59
CA PRO A 409 -21.66 3.43 0.57
C PRO A 409 -20.18 3.01 0.51
N GLU A 410 -19.81 1.78 0.84
CA GLU A 410 -18.43 1.26 0.71
C GLU A 410 -17.94 1.28 -0.75
N GLN A 411 -18.86 1.08 -1.69
CA GLN A 411 -18.58 1.05 -3.13
C GLN A 411 -18.46 2.44 -3.75
N ILE A 412 -18.98 3.47 -3.07
CA ILE A 412 -18.85 4.86 -3.51
C ILE A 412 -17.44 5.35 -3.15
N ARG A 413 -16.54 5.34 -4.14
CA ARG A 413 -15.12 5.70 -3.98
C ARG A 413 -14.70 6.74 -5.04
N GLY A 414 -13.57 7.41 -4.78
CA GLY A 414 -13.00 8.41 -5.69
C GLY A 414 -13.65 9.80 -5.58
N PHE A 415 -13.34 10.66 -6.55
CA PHE A 415 -13.74 12.07 -6.62
C PHE A 415 -14.25 12.43 -8.01
N GLY A 416 -15.12 13.44 -8.12
CA GLY A 416 -15.66 13.95 -9.38
C GLY A 416 -16.28 12.84 -10.24
N HIS A 417 -15.86 12.73 -11.51
CA HIS A 417 -16.39 11.75 -12.47
C HIS A 417 -16.17 10.27 -12.09
N ILE A 418 -15.20 9.96 -11.23
CA ILE A 418 -15.02 8.59 -10.72
C ILE A 418 -16.13 8.29 -9.70
N LYS A 419 -16.36 9.21 -8.77
CA LYS A 419 -17.42 9.11 -7.76
C LYS A 419 -18.80 9.03 -8.39
N LEU A 420 -19.08 9.86 -9.41
CA LEU A 420 -20.35 9.84 -10.14
C LEU A 420 -20.67 8.45 -10.71
N ARG A 421 -19.71 7.82 -11.40
CA ARG A 421 -19.87 6.46 -11.92
C ARG A 421 -20.11 5.42 -10.82
N SER A 422 -19.38 5.52 -9.71
CA SER A 422 -19.61 4.64 -8.56
C SER A 422 -20.97 4.84 -7.92
N VAL A 423 -21.48 6.08 -7.85
CA VAL A 423 -22.84 6.37 -7.35
C VAL A 423 -23.91 5.77 -8.26
N GLU A 424 -23.76 5.91 -9.57
CA GLU A 424 -24.70 5.30 -10.53
C GLU A 424 -24.75 3.78 -10.40
N ALA A 425 -23.58 3.13 -10.25
CA ALA A 425 -23.51 1.69 -10.01
C ALA A 425 -24.15 1.28 -8.68
N ALA A 426 -23.88 2.02 -7.60
CA ALA A 426 -24.46 1.77 -6.28
C ALA A 426 -25.99 1.94 -6.27
N ARG A 427 -26.52 2.93 -6.99
CA ARG A 427 -27.98 3.14 -7.13
C ARG A 427 -28.70 1.99 -7.84
N LYS A 428 -28.05 1.36 -8.83
CA LYS A 428 -28.62 0.15 -9.48
C LYS A 428 -28.72 -1.02 -8.48
N GLN A 429 -27.69 -1.24 -7.67
CA GLN A 429 -27.72 -2.27 -6.63
C GLN A 429 -28.72 -1.95 -5.52
N ARG A 430 -28.82 -0.67 -5.15
CA ARG A 430 -29.82 -0.17 -4.19
C ARG A 430 -31.24 -0.53 -4.62
N GLU A 431 -31.59 -0.30 -5.88
CA GLU A 431 -32.92 -0.63 -6.41
C GLU A 431 -33.22 -2.13 -6.33
N ALA A 432 -32.24 -2.98 -6.66
CA ALA A 432 -32.37 -4.43 -6.55
C ALA A 432 -32.59 -4.88 -5.09
N LEU A 433 -31.77 -4.39 -4.16
CA LEU A 433 -31.86 -4.72 -2.73
C LEU A 433 -33.17 -4.21 -2.09
N LEU A 434 -33.61 -3.00 -2.44
CA LEU A 434 -34.90 -2.48 -1.97
C LEU A 434 -36.08 -3.29 -2.51
N THR A 435 -35.96 -3.86 -3.71
CA THR A 435 -36.99 -4.75 -4.29
C THR A 435 -37.03 -6.08 -3.56
N GLU A 436 -35.86 -6.67 -3.27
CA GLU A 436 -35.73 -7.90 -2.49
C GLU A 436 -36.33 -7.75 -1.07
N LEU A 437 -36.00 -6.66 -0.39
CA LEU A 437 -36.54 -6.36 0.96
C LEU A 437 -38.06 -6.20 0.97
N LYS A 438 -38.66 -5.64 -0.10
CA LYS A 438 -40.13 -5.53 -0.24
C LYS A 438 -40.78 -6.84 -0.69
N GLY A 439 -40.10 -7.65 -1.49
CA GLY A 439 -40.60 -8.94 -1.99
C GLY A 439 -40.71 -10.02 -0.91
N ALA A 440 -39.95 -9.89 0.18
CA ALA A 440 -40.04 -10.75 1.35
C ALA A 440 -41.38 -10.62 2.13
N GLU A 441 -42.17 -9.57 1.88
CA GLU A 441 -43.48 -9.36 2.51
C GLU A 441 -44.63 -10.17 1.88
N ALA A 442 -44.41 -10.92 0.79
CA ALA A 442 -45.47 -11.72 0.17
C ALA A 442 -45.62 -13.09 0.89
N PRO A 443 -46.71 -13.37 1.62
CA PRO A 443 -46.92 -14.68 2.19
C PRO A 443 -47.09 -15.70 1.05
N VAL A 444 -46.34 -16.80 1.16
CA VAL A 444 -46.57 -18.01 0.37
C VAL A 444 -47.99 -18.47 0.67
N SER A 445 -48.91 -18.14 -0.23
CA SER A 445 -50.26 -18.69 -0.28
C SER A 445 -50.14 -20.22 -0.29
N LYS A 446 -50.50 -20.86 0.83
CA LYS A 446 -50.76 -22.30 0.87
C LYS A 446 -51.98 -22.55 -0.02
N ALA A 447 -51.72 -23.05 -1.22
CA ALA A 447 -52.76 -23.71 -2.00
C ALA A 447 -53.22 -24.96 -1.25
N ALA A 448 -54.52 -25.01 -0.97
CA ALA A 448 -55.25 -26.15 -0.42
C ALA A 448 -55.47 -27.23 -1.48
#